data_AF-A0A1D8B4C5-F1
#
_entry.id   AF-A0A1D8B4C5-F1
#
_cell.length_a   1.000
_cell.length_b   1.000
_cell.length_c   1.000
_cell.angle_alpha   90.00
_cell.angle_beta   90.00
_cell.angle_gamma   90.00
#
_symmetry.space_group_name_H-M   'P 1'
#
loop_
_entity.id
_entity.type
_entity.pdbx_description
1 polymer ?
#
loop_
_entity_poly.entity_id
_entity_poly.type
_entity_poly.pdbx_seq_one_letter_code
_entity_poly.pdbx_strand_id
1 'polypeptide(L)'
;MARLKKEHRPVFERETIIRLADDLSHARGRYSALGEEVGIVGAESKLESQGMELLPNTGGAGAGNGSGDIYATALDKEGNHQAFHVVEAKGYSSKLGTRLVDGTPFKQGSPTYVRDIMLNDTQLHDALARNAALREAILKREIPVIADVYRTRHPYMSCVTLQQTKAVPLDDDFIKKLEKILKGHPAYAPFPPSKPTP
;
A
#
# COMPACT_ATOMS: atom_id res chain seq x y z
N MET A 1 6.82 -16.92 35.99
CA MET A 1 7.32 -16.23 37.21
C MET A 1 8.06 -17.14 38.22
N ALA A 2 8.04 -18.48 38.12
CA ALA A 2 8.69 -19.35 39.12
C ALA A 2 10.12 -19.82 38.80
N ARG A 3 10.67 -19.57 37.60
CA ARG A 3 11.94 -20.18 37.16
C ARG A 3 13.19 -19.28 37.25
N LEU A 4 13.06 -18.05 37.75
CA LEU A 4 14.17 -17.07 37.85
C LEU A 4 14.67 -16.83 39.29
N LYS A 5 14.17 -17.57 40.29
CA LYS A 5 14.56 -17.40 41.70
C LYS A 5 15.87 -18.12 42.10
N LYS A 6 16.56 -18.79 41.17
CA LYS A 6 17.69 -19.69 41.50
C LYS A 6 19.08 -19.21 41.04
N GLU A 7 19.20 -17.98 40.57
CA GLU A 7 20.50 -17.35 40.29
C GLU A 7 20.59 -16.05 41.09
N HIS A 8 21.48 -16.00 42.08
CA HIS A 8 21.84 -14.78 42.82
C HIS A 8 22.62 -13.83 41.90
N ARG A 9 21.97 -13.29 40.85
CA ARG A 9 22.47 -12.10 40.19
C ARG A 9 22.11 -10.90 41.05
N PRO A 10 23.07 -10.03 41.42
CA PRO A 10 22.79 -8.84 42.22
C PRO A 10 21.65 -8.04 41.57
N VAL A 11 20.77 -7.45 42.38
CA VAL A 11 19.58 -6.69 41.94
C VAL A 11 19.93 -5.71 40.80
N PHE A 12 21.12 -5.10 40.90
CA PHE A 12 21.71 -4.22 39.89
C PHE A 12 21.88 -4.84 38.50
N GLU A 13 22.34 -6.10 38.40
CA GLU A 13 22.47 -6.81 37.12
C GLU A 13 21.11 -7.09 36.49
N ARG A 14 20.10 -7.41 37.31
CA ARG A 14 18.74 -7.67 36.83
C ARG A 14 18.09 -6.41 36.28
N GLU A 15 18.22 -5.28 36.98
CA GLU A 15 17.75 -3.97 36.50
C GLU A 15 18.46 -3.55 35.21
N THR A 16 19.78 -3.77 35.14
CA THR A 16 20.56 -3.49 33.94
C THR A 16 20.09 -4.30 32.73
N ILE A 17 19.83 -5.61 32.90
CA ILE A 17 19.31 -6.47 31.83
C ILE A 17 17.94 -6.01 31.35
N ILE A 18 17.03 -5.64 32.26
CA ILE A 18 15.69 -5.15 31.90
C ILE A 18 15.82 -3.88 31.06
N ARG A 19 16.61 -2.90 31.51
CA ARG A 19 16.83 -1.66 30.77
C ARG A 19 17.41 -1.91 29.37
N LEU A 20 18.43 -2.78 29.26
CA LEU A 20 19.01 -3.13 27.95
C LEU A 20 18.01 -3.83 27.02
N ALA A 21 17.13 -4.66 27.57
CA ALA A 21 16.07 -5.31 26.80
C ALA A 21 15.04 -4.28 26.29
N ASP A 22 14.67 -3.31 27.12
CA ASP A 22 13.76 -2.22 26.75
C ASP A 22 14.39 -1.32 25.68
N ASP A 23 15.66 -0.94 25.84
CA ASP A 23 16.42 -0.16 24.85
C ASP A 23 16.52 -0.88 23.50
N LEU A 24 16.80 -2.19 23.53
CA LEU A 24 16.82 -3.02 22.33
C LEU A 24 15.44 -3.12 21.67
N SER A 25 14.38 -3.24 22.47
CA SER A 25 12.99 -3.26 21.98
C SER A 25 12.64 -1.97 21.26
N HIS A 26 12.93 -0.81 21.88
CA HIS A 26 12.74 0.50 21.27
C HIS A 26 13.58 0.68 19.99
N ALA A 27 14.84 0.25 20.01
CA ALA A 27 15.71 0.33 18.83
C ALA A 27 15.17 -0.52 17.67
N ARG A 28 14.66 -1.72 17.95
CA ARG A 28 14.01 -2.59 16.95
C ARG A 28 12.73 -1.98 16.40
N GLY A 29 11.91 -1.37 17.26
CA GLY A 29 10.72 -0.64 16.84
C GLY A 29 11.06 0.48 15.86
N ARG A 30 12.04 1.32 16.20
CA ARG A 30 12.54 2.39 15.30
C ARG A 30 13.10 1.84 14.00
N TYR A 31 13.87 0.75 14.04
CA TYR A 31 14.41 0.12 12.83
C TYR A 31 13.30 -0.40 11.90
N SER A 32 12.22 -0.96 12.47
CA SER A 32 11.06 -1.41 11.70
C SER A 32 10.31 -0.24 11.06
N ALA A 33 10.03 0.82 11.82
CA ALA A 33 9.36 2.02 11.31
C ALA A 33 10.15 2.67 10.18
N LEU A 34 11.47 2.81 10.35
CA LEU A 34 12.35 3.29 9.28
C LEU A 34 12.32 2.38 8.05
N GLY A 35 12.23 1.07 8.25
CA GLY A 35 12.06 0.11 7.14
C GLY A 35 10.75 0.30 6.37
N GLU A 36 9.66 0.73 7.00
CA GLU A 36 8.40 1.06 6.32
C GLU A 36 8.55 2.32 5.46
N GLU A 37 9.08 3.40 6.05
CA GLU A 37 9.34 4.67 5.35
C GLU A 37 10.26 4.48 4.14
N VAL A 38 11.38 3.77 4.32
CA VAL A 38 12.33 3.49 3.25
C VAL A 38 11.73 2.60 2.15
N GLY A 39 10.83 1.69 2.54
CA GLY A 39 10.07 0.90 1.58
C GLY A 39 9.30 1.81 0.63
N ILE A 40 8.50 2.71 1.20
CA ILE A 40 7.63 3.64 0.47
C ILE A 40 8.46 4.56 -0.41
N VAL A 41 9.42 5.30 0.16
CA VAL A 41 10.25 6.27 -0.60
C VAL A 41 10.97 5.59 -1.77
N GLY A 42 11.48 4.38 -1.57
CA GLY A 42 12.12 3.63 -2.65
C GLY A 42 11.13 3.24 -3.75
N ALA A 43 9.94 2.77 -3.38
CA ALA A 43 8.90 2.42 -4.35
C ALA A 43 8.39 3.65 -5.12
N GLU A 44 8.09 4.76 -4.44
CA GLU A 44 7.70 6.04 -5.06
C GLU A 44 8.74 6.51 -6.07
N SER A 45 10.01 6.63 -5.64
CA SER A 45 11.11 7.03 -6.51
C SER A 45 11.24 6.12 -7.74
N LYS A 46 11.00 4.81 -7.57
CA LYS A 46 11.06 3.86 -8.69
C LYS A 46 9.89 4.04 -9.65
N LEU A 47 8.66 4.19 -9.17
CA LEU A 47 7.46 4.42 -9.97
C LEU A 47 7.57 5.74 -10.76
N GLU A 48 7.97 6.82 -10.11
CA GLU A 48 8.19 8.13 -10.74
C GLU A 48 9.28 8.06 -11.81
N SER A 49 10.38 7.32 -11.56
CA SER A 49 11.43 7.09 -12.56
C SER A 49 10.93 6.33 -13.80
N GLN A 50 9.81 5.61 -13.68
CA GLN A 50 9.13 4.92 -14.77
C GLN A 50 8.06 5.79 -15.44
N GLY A 51 7.93 7.06 -15.05
CA GLY A 51 6.96 8.01 -15.58
C GLY A 51 5.54 7.81 -15.05
N MET A 52 5.36 7.07 -13.95
CA MET A 52 4.05 6.91 -13.34
C MET A 52 3.69 8.11 -12.46
N GLU A 53 2.40 8.47 -12.44
CA GLU A 53 1.87 9.51 -11.57
C GLU A 53 1.32 8.88 -10.29
N LEU A 54 1.79 9.35 -9.13
CA LEU A 54 1.32 8.90 -7.82
C LEU A 54 0.03 9.64 -7.45
N LEU A 55 -0.95 8.93 -6.90
CA LEU A 55 -2.18 9.57 -6.41
C LEU A 55 -1.88 10.32 -5.09
N PRO A 56 -2.05 11.65 -5.04
CA PRO A 56 -1.71 12.42 -3.86
C PRO A 56 -2.68 12.14 -2.71
N ASN A 57 -2.20 12.30 -1.47
CA ASN A 57 -2.99 12.12 -0.24
C ASN A 57 -3.63 10.71 -0.12
N THR A 58 -2.95 9.70 -0.65
CA THR A 58 -3.37 8.30 -0.53
C THR A 58 -2.23 7.44 -0.01
N GLY A 59 -2.55 6.47 0.85
CA GLY A 59 -1.59 5.53 1.41
C GLY A 59 -0.55 6.19 2.34
N GLY A 60 0.65 5.60 2.39
CA GLY A 60 1.78 6.07 3.17
C GLY A 60 2.00 5.36 4.51
N ALA A 61 3.15 5.66 5.12
CA ALA A 61 3.56 5.05 6.38
C ALA A 61 2.56 5.41 7.49
N GLY A 62 2.00 4.40 8.14
CA GLY A 62 1.01 4.62 9.21
C GLY A 62 -0.41 4.92 8.75
N ALA A 63 -0.74 4.78 7.46
CA ALA A 63 -2.13 4.86 6.95
C ALA A 63 -3.06 3.79 7.58
N GLY A 64 -2.47 2.79 8.25
CA GLY A 64 -3.18 1.75 8.97
C GLY A 64 -3.46 0.52 8.09
N ASN A 65 -3.91 -0.56 8.70
CA ASN A 65 -4.10 -1.86 8.03
C ASN A 65 -5.21 -1.86 6.96
N GLY A 66 -5.92 -0.74 6.82
CA GLY A 66 -7.06 -0.50 5.93
C GLY A 66 -6.68 -0.12 4.51
N SER A 67 -5.46 0.39 4.30
CA SER A 67 -5.06 1.11 3.09
C SER A 67 -3.87 0.46 2.39
N GLY A 68 -3.75 0.68 1.08
CA GLY A 68 -2.56 0.34 0.30
C GLY A 68 -1.40 1.28 0.62
N ASP A 69 -0.16 0.86 0.37
CA ASP A 69 1.01 1.70 0.65
C ASP A 69 1.10 2.87 -0.33
N ILE A 70 0.98 2.59 -1.64
CA ILE A 70 1.04 3.59 -2.72
C ILE A 70 0.03 3.24 -3.81
N TYR A 71 -0.56 4.28 -4.41
CA TYR A 71 -1.39 4.16 -5.61
C TYR A 71 -0.78 4.97 -6.75
N ALA A 72 -0.67 4.38 -7.93
CA ALA A 72 -0.05 5.04 -9.08
C ALA A 72 -0.79 4.73 -10.38
N THR A 73 -0.73 5.64 -11.34
CA THR A 73 -1.18 5.40 -12.71
C THR A 73 -0.02 5.47 -13.68
N ALA A 74 0.10 4.45 -14.54
CA ALA A 74 0.94 4.55 -15.72
C ALA A 74 0.20 5.39 -16.77
N LEU A 75 0.93 6.25 -17.46
CA LEU A 75 0.40 7.13 -18.51
C LEU A 75 1.15 6.88 -19.83
N ASP A 76 0.46 7.03 -20.96
CA ASP A 76 1.13 7.11 -22.27
C ASP A 76 1.71 8.50 -22.51
N LYS A 77 2.30 8.71 -23.71
CA LYS A 77 2.94 9.99 -24.07
C LYS A 77 1.94 11.13 -24.18
N GLU A 78 0.69 10.80 -24.43
CA GLU A 78 -0.44 11.72 -24.58
C GLU A 78 -1.13 12.01 -23.23
N GLY A 79 -0.71 11.34 -22.15
CA GLY A 79 -1.26 11.50 -20.81
C GLY A 79 -2.51 10.67 -20.53
N ASN A 80 -2.82 9.67 -21.37
CA ASN A 80 -3.94 8.76 -21.11
C ASN A 80 -3.50 7.64 -20.16
N HIS A 81 -4.43 7.24 -19.28
CA HIS A 81 -4.21 6.13 -18.36
C HIS A 81 -3.97 4.82 -19.12
N GLN A 82 -2.90 4.11 -18.76
CA GLN A 82 -2.51 2.82 -19.33
C GLN A 82 -2.75 1.66 -18.35
N ALA A 83 -2.51 1.88 -17.06
CA ALA A 83 -2.70 0.91 -16.00
C ALA A 83 -2.80 1.61 -14.64
N PHE A 84 -3.57 1.02 -13.72
CA PHE A 84 -3.65 1.47 -12.34
C PHE A 84 -2.91 0.48 -11.42
N HIS A 85 -1.97 0.97 -10.64
CA HIS A 85 -1.11 0.18 -9.77
C HIS A 85 -1.50 0.39 -8.31
N VAL A 86 -1.76 -0.71 -7.61
CA VAL A 86 -1.89 -0.76 -6.15
C VAL A 86 -0.62 -1.43 -5.62
N VAL A 87 0.18 -0.66 -4.90
CA VAL A 87 1.55 -1.02 -4.58
C VAL A 87 1.67 -1.30 -3.09
N GLU A 88 2.32 -2.41 -2.78
CA GLU A 88 2.82 -2.74 -1.45
C GLU A 88 4.33 -2.57 -1.42
N ALA A 89 4.84 -1.78 -0.49
CA ALA A 89 6.24 -1.40 -0.38
C ALA A 89 6.85 -1.94 0.92
N LYS A 90 8.01 -2.59 0.81
CA LYS A 90 8.72 -3.14 1.98
C LYS A 90 10.19 -2.76 1.97
N GLY A 91 10.63 -2.01 2.98
CA GLY A 91 12.04 -1.72 3.18
C GLY A 91 12.73 -2.74 4.10
N TYR A 92 14.05 -2.75 4.02
CA TYR A 92 14.94 -3.54 4.88
C TYR A 92 14.56 -5.03 4.90
N SER A 93 14.47 -5.62 6.09
CA SER A 93 14.06 -7.00 6.31
C SER A 93 12.55 -7.15 6.54
N SER A 94 11.74 -6.11 6.29
CA SER A 94 10.30 -6.16 6.52
C SER A 94 9.65 -7.24 5.66
N LYS A 95 8.73 -7.98 6.28
CA LYS A 95 7.99 -9.07 5.65
C LYS A 95 6.63 -8.56 5.19
N LEU A 96 6.10 -9.20 4.16
CA LEU A 96 4.70 -8.99 3.78
C LEU A 96 3.83 -9.60 4.87
N GLY A 97 2.87 -8.83 5.34
CA GLY A 97 1.83 -9.27 6.24
C GLY A 97 0.73 -10.04 5.51
N THR A 98 -0.34 -10.30 6.27
CA THR A 98 -1.58 -10.89 5.79
C THR A 98 -2.75 -10.10 6.31
N ARG A 99 -3.80 -9.97 5.51
CA ARG A 99 -5.08 -9.37 5.88
C ARG A 99 -6.18 -10.42 5.77
N LEU A 100 -7.11 -10.41 6.72
CA LEU A 100 -8.29 -11.27 6.67
C LEU A 100 -9.33 -10.65 5.74
N VAL A 101 -9.78 -11.40 4.75
CA VAL A 101 -10.92 -11.07 3.87
C VAL A 101 -11.93 -12.20 4.05
N ASP A 102 -13.12 -11.87 4.56
CA ASP A 102 -14.16 -12.85 4.90
C ASP A 102 -13.63 -14.02 5.75
N GLY A 103 -12.80 -13.70 6.75
CA GLY A 103 -12.18 -14.69 7.65
C GLY A 103 -11.00 -15.47 7.06
N THR A 104 -10.67 -15.28 5.78
CA THR A 104 -9.57 -15.97 5.09
C THR A 104 -8.34 -15.06 5.00
N PRO A 105 -7.13 -15.50 5.43
CA PRO A 105 -5.92 -14.68 5.35
C PRO A 105 -5.35 -14.65 3.93
N PHE A 106 -5.23 -13.44 3.39
CA PHE A 106 -4.56 -13.18 2.11
C PHE A 106 -3.28 -12.37 2.33
N LYS A 107 -2.22 -12.75 1.61
CA LYS A 107 -0.94 -12.05 1.65
C LYS A 107 -1.06 -10.66 1.00
N GLN A 108 -0.41 -9.67 1.58
CA GLN A 108 -0.27 -8.34 0.96
C GLN A 108 0.35 -8.46 -0.44
N GLY A 109 -0.13 -7.62 -1.37
CA GLY A 109 0.23 -7.69 -2.81
C GLY A 109 -0.44 -8.82 -3.59
N SER A 110 -1.37 -9.58 -2.99
CA SER A 110 -2.21 -10.53 -3.75
C SER A 110 -3.42 -9.86 -4.38
N PRO A 111 -3.99 -10.40 -5.48
CA PRO A 111 -5.18 -9.83 -6.11
C PRO A 111 -6.38 -9.72 -5.18
N THR A 112 -6.64 -10.72 -4.34
CA THR A 112 -7.76 -10.70 -3.38
C THR A 112 -7.56 -9.63 -2.32
N TYR A 113 -6.33 -9.49 -1.81
CA TYR A 113 -5.97 -8.40 -0.90
C TYR A 113 -6.20 -7.03 -1.54
N VAL A 114 -5.73 -6.82 -2.78
CA VAL A 114 -5.90 -5.53 -3.47
C VAL A 114 -7.38 -5.23 -3.74
N ARG A 115 -8.19 -6.23 -4.12
CA ARG A 115 -9.65 -6.03 -4.24
C ARG A 115 -10.28 -5.60 -2.94
N ASP A 116 -9.89 -6.21 -1.82
CA ASP A 116 -10.40 -5.82 -0.51
C ASP A 116 -9.97 -4.39 -0.14
N ILE A 117 -8.72 -4.02 -0.41
CA ILE A 117 -8.23 -2.64 -0.26
C ILE A 117 -9.08 -1.68 -1.12
N MET A 118 -9.27 -1.99 -2.39
CA MET A 118 -10.05 -1.13 -3.30
C MET A 118 -11.50 -0.94 -2.87
N LEU A 119 -12.09 -1.89 -2.14
CA LEU A 119 -13.46 -1.79 -1.63
C LEU A 119 -13.56 -1.09 -0.28
N ASN A 120 -12.47 -0.92 0.47
CA ASN A 120 -12.50 -0.45 1.85
C ASN A 120 -11.65 0.79 2.11
N ASP A 121 -10.67 1.10 1.28
CA ASP A 121 -9.77 2.23 1.48
C ASP A 121 -10.46 3.54 1.09
N THR A 122 -10.89 4.29 2.11
CA THR A 122 -11.58 5.56 1.94
C THR A 122 -10.69 6.62 1.27
N GLN A 123 -9.37 6.60 1.47
CA GLN A 123 -8.48 7.58 0.82
C GLN A 123 -8.42 7.33 -0.69
N LEU A 124 -8.37 6.06 -1.08
CA LEU A 124 -8.49 5.69 -2.49
C LEU A 124 -9.86 6.08 -3.06
N HIS A 125 -10.94 5.85 -2.32
CA HIS A 125 -12.28 6.25 -2.75
C HIS A 125 -12.37 7.76 -2.96
N ASP A 126 -11.82 8.56 -2.05
CA ASP A 126 -11.69 10.00 -2.16
C ASP A 126 -10.97 10.41 -3.47
N ALA A 127 -9.82 9.79 -3.74
CA ALA A 127 -9.02 10.08 -4.92
C ALA A 127 -9.75 9.70 -6.23
N LEU A 128 -10.34 8.50 -6.29
CA LEU A 128 -11.11 8.04 -7.44
C LEU A 128 -12.41 8.84 -7.63
N ALA A 129 -13.04 9.31 -6.56
CA ALA A 129 -14.23 10.15 -6.64
C ALA A 129 -13.92 11.50 -7.30
N ARG A 130 -12.73 12.07 -7.04
CA ARG A 130 -12.26 13.33 -7.63
C ARG A 130 -11.72 13.18 -9.04
N ASN A 131 -11.12 12.04 -9.40
CA ASN A 131 -10.58 11.79 -10.72
C ASN A 131 -11.54 10.96 -11.59
N ALA A 132 -12.42 11.65 -12.34
CA ALA A 132 -13.42 11.00 -13.18
C ALA A 132 -12.83 10.17 -14.33
N ALA A 133 -11.73 10.62 -14.94
CA ALA A 133 -11.11 9.92 -16.06
C ALA A 133 -10.53 8.57 -15.63
N LEU A 134 -9.72 8.57 -14.57
CA LEU A 134 -9.13 7.35 -14.01
C LEU A 134 -10.20 6.38 -13.50
N ARG A 135 -11.20 6.90 -12.77
CA ARG A 135 -12.30 6.10 -12.25
C ARG A 135 -13.05 5.37 -13.36
N GLU A 136 -13.44 6.09 -14.42
CA GLU A 136 -14.16 5.49 -15.54
C GLU A 136 -13.32 4.45 -16.27
N ALA A 137 -12.04 4.73 -16.50
CA ALA A 137 -11.13 3.78 -17.15
C ALA A 137 -11.04 2.46 -16.36
N ILE A 138 -11.02 2.52 -15.02
CA ILE A 138 -11.05 1.32 -14.16
C ILE A 138 -12.42 0.64 -14.21
N LEU A 139 -13.51 1.39 -14.03
CA LEU A 139 -14.88 0.84 -13.95
C LEU A 139 -15.31 0.18 -15.26
N LYS A 140 -14.91 0.74 -16.40
CA LYS A 140 -15.15 0.17 -17.74
C LYS A 140 -14.11 -0.89 -18.14
N ARG A 141 -13.09 -1.10 -17.31
CA ARG A 141 -11.98 -2.06 -17.56
C ARG A 141 -11.18 -1.72 -18.81
N GLU A 142 -11.15 -0.43 -19.16
CA GLU A 142 -10.34 0.07 -20.26
C GLU A 142 -8.84 0.00 -19.90
N ILE A 143 -8.52 0.07 -18.60
CA ILE A 143 -7.18 -0.16 -18.07
C ILE A 143 -7.17 -1.33 -17.07
N PRO A 144 -6.08 -2.11 -17.02
CA PRO A 144 -5.90 -3.12 -15.99
C PRO A 144 -5.60 -2.49 -14.63
N VAL A 145 -5.97 -3.20 -13.57
CA VAL A 145 -5.47 -2.96 -12.22
C VAL A 145 -4.38 -3.98 -11.92
N ILE A 146 -3.26 -3.51 -11.38
CA ILE A 146 -2.05 -4.29 -11.12
C ILE A 146 -1.71 -4.21 -9.63
N ALA A 147 -1.47 -5.37 -9.02
CA ALA A 147 -0.94 -5.50 -7.68
C ALA A 147 0.57 -5.69 -7.77
N ASP A 148 1.33 -4.70 -7.29
CA ASP A 148 2.78 -4.72 -7.29
C ASP A 148 3.36 -4.81 -5.87
N VAL A 149 4.50 -5.47 -5.75
CA VAL A 149 5.29 -5.50 -4.51
C VAL A 149 6.70 -4.99 -4.80
N TYR A 150 7.06 -3.88 -4.17
CA TYR A 150 8.41 -3.32 -4.24
C TYR A 150 9.20 -3.61 -2.96
N ARG A 151 10.50 -3.87 -3.13
CA ARG A 151 11.44 -4.06 -2.02
C ARG A 151 12.65 -3.15 -2.13
N THR A 152 12.89 -2.40 -1.05
CA THR A 152 14.04 -1.51 -0.88
C THR A 152 14.99 -2.10 0.16
N ARG A 153 16.12 -2.67 -0.26
CA ARG A 153 17.00 -3.43 0.65
C ARG A 153 17.99 -2.52 1.38
N HIS A 154 18.25 -2.81 2.65
CA HIS A 154 19.39 -2.24 3.39
C HIS A 154 20.70 -2.94 3.00
N PRO A 155 21.86 -2.26 2.94
CA PRO A 155 22.06 -0.80 3.09
C PRO A 155 21.88 0.00 1.79
N TYR A 156 21.63 -0.67 0.67
CA TYR A 156 21.60 -0.03 -0.66
C TYR A 156 20.20 0.47 -0.98
N MET A 157 19.85 1.64 -0.44
CA MET A 157 18.55 2.28 -0.66
C MET A 157 18.26 2.61 -2.14
N SER A 158 19.30 2.63 -2.99
CA SER A 158 19.19 2.74 -4.45
C SER A 158 18.77 1.43 -5.15
N CYS A 159 18.80 0.30 -4.45
CA CYS A 159 18.44 -1.02 -4.98
C CYS A 159 16.96 -1.35 -4.71
N VAL A 160 16.07 -0.62 -5.37
CA VAL A 160 14.64 -0.90 -5.36
C VAL A 160 14.33 -1.98 -6.39
N THR A 161 13.67 -3.05 -5.95
CA THR A 161 13.33 -4.20 -6.80
C THR A 161 11.82 -4.41 -6.85
N LEU A 162 11.26 -4.48 -8.05
CA LEU A 162 9.90 -5.01 -8.25
C LEU A 162 9.95 -6.52 -8.04
N GLN A 163 9.43 -7.00 -6.93
CA GLN A 163 9.48 -8.42 -6.54
C GLN A 163 8.35 -9.23 -7.15
N GLN A 164 7.17 -8.61 -7.31
CA GLN A 164 5.97 -9.26 -7.79
C GLN A 164 5.12 -8.25 -8.53
N THR A 165 4.56 -8.69 -9.65
CA THR A 165 3.50 -8.00 -10.37
C THR A 165 2.40 -9.00 -10.69
N LYS A 166 1.14 -8.63 -10.43
CA LYS A 166 -0.02 -9.49 -10.66
C LYS A 166 -1.20 -8.67 -11.17
N ALA A 167 -1.83 -9.12 -12.24
CA ALA A 167 -3.11 -8.57 -12.65
C ALA A 167 -4.18 -8.84 -11.57
N VAL A 168 -5.01 -7.84 -11.31
CA VAL A 168 -6.15 -7.94 -10.39
C VAL A 168 -7.41 -8.18 -11.22
N PRO A 169 -8.11 -9.32 -11.04
CA PRO A 169 -9.36 -9.55 -11.75
C PRO A 169 -10.40 -8.50 -11.37
N LEU A 170 -11.11 -7.96 -12.37
CA LEU A 170 -12.17 -6.96 -12.21
C LEU A 170 -13.51 -7.54 -12.70
N ASP A 171 -13.99 -8.62 -12.09
CA ASP A 171 -15.30 -9.20 -12.45
C ASP A 171 -16.48 -8.23 -12.25
N ASP A 172 -17.65 -8.57 -12.80
CA ASP A 172 -18.86 -7.74 -12.77
C ASP A 172 -19.34 -7.44 -11.36
N ASP A 173 -19.28 -8.42 -10.47
CA ASP A 173 -19.68 -8.25 -9.08
C ASP A 173 -18.77 -7.26 -8.35
N PHE A 174 -17.45 -7.32 -8.60
CA PHE A 174 -16.50 -6.37 -8.05
C PHE A 174 -16.73 -4.95 -8.55
N ILE A 175 -16.79 -4.78 -9.87
CA ILE A 175 -17.00 -3.46 -10.49
C ILE A 175 -18.30 -2.83 -9.99
N LYS A 176 -19.39 -3.61 -9.92
CA LYS A 176 -20.68 -3.14 -9.40
C LYS A 176 -20.60 -2.68 -7.94
N LYS A 177 -19.85 -3.40 -7.09
CA LYS A 177 -19.64 -3.00 -5.69
C LYS A 177 -18.80 -1.72 -5.60
N LEU A 178 -17.68 -1.66 -6.32
CA LEU A 178 -16.81 -0.49 -6.35
C LEU A 178 -17.54 0.75 -6.86
N GLU A 179 -18.27 0.64 -7.97
CA GLU A 179 -19.05 1.73 -8.54
C GLU A 179 -20.10 2.24 -7.55
N LYS A 180 -20.82 1.35 -6.85
CA LYS A 180 -21.80 1.73 -5.84
C LYS A 180 -21.16 2.52 -4.70
N ILE A 181 -19.98 2.11 -4.23
CA ILE A 181 -19.23 2.81 -3.17
C ILE A 181 -18.84 4.21 -3.67
N LEU A 182 -18.23 4.30 -4.85
CA LEU A 182 -17.75 5.57 -5.40
C LEU A 182 -18.90 6.55 -5.66
N LYS A 183 -20.02 6.10 -6.25
CA LYS A 183 -21.20 6.96 -6.48
C LYS A 183 -21.81 7.50 -5.18
N GLY A 184 -21.67 6.78 -4.08
CA GLY A 184 -22.10 7.24 -2.75
C GLY A 184 -21.13 8.23 -2.09
N HIS A 185 -19.97 8.47 -2.69
CA HIS A 185 -18.91 9.28 -2.10
C HIS A 185 -19.21 10.79 -2.23
N PRO A 186 -19.06 11.62 -1.18
CA PRO A 186 -19.37 13.06 -1.24
C PRO A 186 -18.57 13.82 -2.30
N ALA A 187 -17.33 13.40 -2.55
CA ALA A 187 -16.44 14.02 -3.54
C ALA A 187 -16.67 13.52 -4.97
N TYR A 188 -17.73 12.74 -5.24
CA TYR A 188 -17.99 12.17 -6.56
C TYR A 188 -18.23 13.26 -7.60
N ALA A 189 -17.23 13.53 -8.41
CA ALA A 189 -17.32 14.49 -9.50
C ALA A 189 -17.98 13.83 -10.72
N PRO A 190 -19.12 14.34 -11.21
CA PRO A 190 -19.67 13.91 -12.49
C PRO A 190 -18.72 14.29 -13.64
N PHE A 191 -18.80 13.56 -14.75
CA PHE A 191 -17.94 13.82 -15.90
C PHE A 191 -18.17 15.25 -16.43
N PRO A 192 -17.12 16.03 -16.75
CA PRO A 192 -17.32 17.27 -17.50
C PRO A 192 -17.94 16.89 -18.86
N PRO A 193 -18.98 17.60 -19.34
CA PRO A 193 -19.64 17.25 -20.59
C PRO A 193 -18.61 17.10 -21.71
N SER A 194 -18.74 16.04 -22.52
CA SER A 194 -17.90 15.82 -23.69
C SER A 194 -17.88 17.09 -24.54
N LYS A 195 -16.70 17.62 -24.85
CA LYS A 195 -16.58 18.74 -25.79
C LYS A 195 -17.35 18.38 -27.08
N PRO A 196 -18.20 19.27 -27.61
CA PRO A 196 -18.84 19.02 -28.89
C PRO A 196 -17.73 18.74 -29.91
N THR A 197 -17.87 17.63 -30.62
CA THR A 197 -17.02 17.31 -31.76
C THR A 197 -17.22 18.42 -32.81
N PRO A 198 -16.14 19.04 -33.33
CA PRO A 198 -16.25 20.12 -34.30
C PRO A 198 -16.92 19.68 -35.61
#